data_AF-A0A9E4XCN9-F1
#
_entry.id   AF-A0A9E4XCN9-F1
#
_cell.length_a   1.000
_cell.length_b   1.000
_cell.length_c   1.000
_cell.angle_alpha   90.00
_cell.angle_beta   90.00
_cell.angle_gamma   90.00
#
_symmetry.space_group_name_H-M   'P 1'
#
loop_
_entity.id
_entity.type
_entity.pdbx_description
1 polymer ?
#
loop_
_entity_poly.entity_id
_entity_poly.type
_entity_poly.pdbx_seq_one_letter_code
_entity_poly.pdbx_strand_id
1 'polypeptide(L)'
;MQIGVTVPITEFGADLGAVRDYVQAAEDLGYSHIRTLDHVLGADPQRHPEVPRFAYTHQSYIHEPFTLLAYLAAITTKLQLTT
;
A
#
# COMPACT_ATOMS: atom_id res chain seq x y z
N MET A 1 4.47 -23.45 1.44
CA MET A 1 5.02 -22.15 1.85
C MET A 1 4.24 -21.07 1.12
N GLN A 2 3.87 -19.97 1.78
CA GLN A 2 3.10 -18.85 1.20
C GLN A 2 4.01 -17.61 1.20
N ILE A 3 4.24 -17.01 0.03
CA ILE A 3 5.09 -15.83 -0.13
C ILE A 3 4.21 -14.71 -0.65
N GLY A 4 4.20 -13.56 0.03
CA GLY A 4 3.49 -12.36 -0.40
C GLY A 4 4.43 -11.19 -0.64
N VAL A 5 3.84 -10.08 -1.06
CA VAL A 5 4.57 -8.83 -1.30
C VAL A 5 3.78 -7.64 -0.76
N THR A 6 4.50 -6.60 -0.34
CA THR A 6 3.90 -5.35 0.16
C THR A 6 3.75 -4.36 -0.98
N VAL A 7 2.64 -3.62 -1.01
CA VAL A 7 2.44 -2.47 -1.90
C VAL A 7 3.32 -1.32 -1.41
N PRO A 8 4.16 -0.72 -2.28
CA PRO A 8 4.83 0.55 -1.99
C PRO A 8 3.83 1.61 -1.50
N ILE A 9 4.10 2.18 -0.33
CA ILE A 9 3.10 2.94 0.45
C ILE A 9 2.95 4.35 -0.09
N THR A 10 4.07 5.01 -0.41
CA THR A 10 4.11 6.44 -0.78
C THR A 10 4.64 6.67 -2.19
N GLU A 11 5.32 5.68 -2.74
CA GLU A 11 6.11 5.77 -3.95
C GLU A 11 5.25 5.97 -5.19
N PHE A 12 4.02 5.45 -5.19
CA PHE A 12 3.08 5.60 -6.31
C PHE A 12 2.37 6.96 -6.35
N GLY A 13 2.30 7.69 -5.24
CA GLY A 13 1.48 8.89 -5.17
C GLY A 13 0.04 8.61 -5.60
N ALA A 14 -0.51 9.49 -6.45
CA ALA A 14 -1.88 9.37 -6.98
C ALA A 14 -2.03 8.42 -8.18
N ASP A 15 -0.97 7.73 -8.59
CA ASP A 15 -1.01 6.86 -9.78
C ASP A 15 -1.61 5.48 -9.47
N LEU A 16 -2.94 5.40 -9.52
CA LEU A 16 -3.67 4.13 -9.38
C LEU A 16 -3.40 3.15 -10.54
N GLY A 17 -2.95 3.63 -11.70
CA GLY A 17 -2.55 2.78 -12.83
C GLY A 17 -1.30 1.98 -12.48
N ALA A 18 -0.28 2.64 -11.95
CA ALA A 18 0.95 2.00 -11.48
C ALA A 18 0.69 0.99 -10.33
N VAL A 19 -0.23 1.32 -9.41
CA VAL A 19 -0.66 0.41 -8.34
C VAL A 19 -1.29 -0.86 -8.92
N ARG A 20 -2.22 -0.71 -9.87
CA ARG A 20 -2.85 -1.85 -10.57
C ARG A 20 -1.78 -2.73 -11.24
N ASP A 21 -0.91 -2.11 -12.02
CA ASP A 21 0.08 -2.83 -12.82
C ASP A 21 1.05 -3.61 -11.91
N TYR A 22 1.46 -3.03 -10.78
CA TYR A 22 2.27 -3.73 -9.77
C TYR A 22 1.55 -4.93 -9.15
N VAL A 23 0.29 -4.75 -8.74
CA VAL A 23 -0.48 -5.81 -8.07
C VAL A 23 -0.81 -6.96 -9.02
N GLN A 24 -1.15 -6.66 -10.27
CA GLN A 24 -1.40 -7.69 -11.29
C GLN A 24 -0.12 -8.43 -11.66
N ALA A 25 1.02 -7.72 -11.78
CA ALA A 25 2.31 -8.38 -11.96
C ALA A 25 2.66 -9.32 -10.79
N ALA A 26 2.34 -8.94 -9.55
CA ALA A 26 2.52 -9.82 -8.40
C ALA A 26 1.62 -11.07 -8.45
N GLU A 27 0.36 -10.92 -8.90
CA GLU A 27 -0.54 -12.06 -9.12
C GLU A 27 0.01 -13.01 -10.20
N ASP A 28 0.49 -12.46 -11.32
CA ASP A 28 1.03 -13.24 -12.45
C ASP A 28 2.33 -13.99 -12.09
N LEU A 29 3.16 -13.41 -11.22
CA LEU A 29 4.36 -14.05 -10.69
C LEU A 29 4.06 -15.14 -9.65
N GLY A 30 2.80 -15.30 -9.24
CA GLY A 30 2.36 -16.36 -8.34
C GLY A 30 2.57 -16.05 -6.86
N TYR A 31 2.67 -14.78 -6.47
CA TYR A 31 2.59 -14.41 -5.06
C TYR A 31 1.22 -14.78 -4.49
N SER A 32 1.18 -15.14 -3.20
CA SER A 32 -0.05 -15.62 -2.58
C SER A 32 -0.91 -14.52 -1.99
N HIS A 33 -0.29 -13.41 -1.57
CA HIS A 33 -1.00 -12.30 -0.95
C HIS A 33 -0.31 -10.97 -1.22
N ILE A 34 -1.13 -9.93 -1.27
CA ILE A 34 -0.71 -8.53 -1.24
C ILE A 34 -1.02 -7.96 0.12
N ARG A 35 -0.03 -7.26 0.68
CA ARG A 35 -0.16 -6.52 1.93
C ARG A 35 -0.09 -5.01 1.69
N THR A 36 -0.95 -4.25 2.34
CA THR A 36 -0.83 -2.79 2.49
C THR A 36 -0.64 -2.40 3.95
N LEU A 37 -0.30 -1.14 4.24
CA LEU A 37 -0.39 -0.61 5.61
C LEU A 37 -1.83 -0.20 5.92
N ASP A 38 -2.22 -0.29 7.19
CA ASP A 38 -3.52 0.21 7.68
C ASP A 38 -3.48 1.71 8.09
N HIS A 39 -2.52 2.46 7.57
CA HIS A 39 -2.38 3.89 7.89
C HIS A 39 -3.05 4.73 6.82
N VAL A 40 -3.79 5.76 7.24
CA VAL A 40 -4.40 6.74 6.31
C VAL A 40 -3.54 8.01 6.19
N LEU A 41 -2.75 8.31 7.22
CA LEU A 41 -1.97 9.55 7.30
C LEU A 41 -0.69 9.33 8.12
N GLY A 42 0.40 10.01 7.76
CA GLY A 42 1.59 10.13 8.61
C GLY A 42 1.47 11.24 9.65
N ALA A 43 2.36 11.23 10.63
CA ALA A 43 2.42 12.30 11.62
C ALA A 43 3.00 13.60 11.03
N ASP A 44 2.67 14.74 11.65
CA ASP A 44 3.28 16.04 11.33
C ASP A 44 4.59 16.24 12.11
N PRO A 45 5.76 16.30 11.44
CA PRO A 45 7.04 16.50 12.12
C PRO A 45 7.10 17.77 12.97
N GLN A 46 6.33 18.81 12.62
CA GLN A 46 6.31 20.06 13.40
C GLN A 46 5.61 19.91 14.76
N ARG A 47 4.68 18.95 14.86
CA ARG A 47 3.95 18.65 16.11
C ARG A 47 4.51 17.46 16.88
N HIS A 48 5.42 16.71 16.26
CA HIS A 48 6.05 15.53 16.82
C HIS A 48 7.59 15.61 16.77
N PRO A 49 8.21 16.68 17.32
CA PRO A 49 9.66 16.87 17.28
C PRO A 49 10.45 15.81 18.06
N GLU A 50 9.79 15.06 18.94
CA GLU A 50 10.38 13.95 19.70
C GLU A 50 10.70 12.72 18.82
N VAL A 51 10.08 12.62 17.64
CA VAL A 51 10.29 11.50 16.72
C VAL A 51 11.55 11.75 15.88
N PRO A 52 12.60 10.91 16.00
CA PRO A 52 13.90 11.20 15.39
C PRO A 52 13.90 11.05 13.86
N ARG A 53 12.95 10.30 13.30
CA ARG A 53 12.84 10.07 11.85
C ARG A 53 11.42 9.69 11.46
N PHE A 54 10.96 10.22 10.34
CA PHE A 54 9.70 9.86 9.70
C PHE A 54 9.96 9.13 8.38
N ALA A 55 9.34 7.96 8.18
CA ALA A 55 9.35 7.28 6.89
C ALA A 55 8.40 7.97 5.88
N TYR A 56 7.33 8.56 6.40
CA TYR A 56 6.31 9.35 5.69
C TYR A 56 5.68 10.34 6.67
N THR A 57 5.02 11.38 6.17
CA THR A 57 4.43 12.45 6.97
C THR A 57 2.95 12.66 6.63
N HIS A 58 2.29 13.60 7.30
CA HIS A 58 0.92 14.01 6.96
C HIS A 58 0.77 14.56 5.53
N GLN A 59 1.88 14.91 4.86
CA GLN A 59 1.88 15.37 3.47
C GLN A 59 2.14 14.25 2.47
N SER A 60 2.53 13.06 2.96
CA SER A 60 2.75 11.91 2.11
C SER A 60 1.42 11.40 1.58
N TYR A 61 1.42 11.01 0.31
CA TYR A 61 0.27 10.39 -0.31
C TYR A 61 0.16 8.95 0.17
N ILE A 62 -0.97 8.58 0.76
CA ILE A 62 -1.26 7.23 1.22
C ILE A 62 -2.68 6.88 0.77
N HIS A 63 -2.83 5.73 0.14
CA HIS A 63 -4.15 5.21 -0.23
C HIS A 63 -4.83 4.66 1.02
N GLU A 64 -6.08 5.06 1.25
CA GLU A 64 -6.84 4.55 2.40
C GLU A 64 -7.02 3.02 2.26
N PRO A 65 -6.72 2.22 3.30
CA PRO A 65 -6.56 0.77 3.19
C PRO A 65 -7.80 0.06 2.66
N PHE A 66 -9.00 0.35 3.18
CA PHE A 66 -10.19 -0.41 2.79
C PHE A 66 -10.65 -0.08 1.37
N THR A 67 -10.56 1.18 0.95
CA THR A 67 -10.87 1.60 -0.42
C THR A 67 -9.83 1.07 -1.41
N LEU A 68 -8.54 1.07 -1.05
CA LEU A 68 -7.51 0.43 -1.85
C LEU A 68 -7.77 -1.07 -2.00
N LEU A 69 -7.98 -1.80 -0.91
CA LEU A 69 -8.21 -3.25 -0.97
C LEU A 69 -9.51 -3.58 -1.73
N ALA A 70 -10.56 -2.77 -1.61
CA ALA A 70 -11.77 -2.93 -2.41
C ALA A 70 -11.51 -2.74 -3.92
N TYR A 71 -10.70 -1.74 -4.29
CA TYR A 71 -10.26 -1.55 -5.67
C TYR A 71 -9.44 -2.75 -6.16
N LEU A 72 -8.44 -3.20 -5.38
CA LEU A 72 -7.60 -4.35 -5.72
C LEU A 72 -8.41 -5.64 -5.89
N ALA A 73 -9.41 -5.87 -5.05
CA ALA A 73 -10.30 -7.02 -5.14
C ALA A 73 -11.08 -7.07 -6.46
N ALA A 74 -11.35 -5.92 -7.08
CA ALA A 74 -12.06 -5.85 -8.36
C ALA A 74 -11.15 -6.14 -9.58
N ILE A 75 -9.83 -6.06 -9.42
CA ILE A 75 -8.84 -6.17 -10.51
C ILE A 75 -7.90 -7.38 -10.37
N THR A 76 -8.09 -8.19 -9.32
CA THR A 76 -7.34 -9.42 -9.03
C THR A 76 -8.30 -10.59 -8.85
N THR A 77 -7.81 -11.81 -8.96
CA THR A 77 -8.67 -13.02 -8.96
C THR A 77 -8.23 -14.12 -8.02
N LYS A 78 -6.98 -14.09 -7.55
CA LYS A 78 -6.34 -15.17 -6.77
C LYS A 78 -5.65 -14.65 -5.52
N LEU A 79 -5.15 -13.41 -5.55
CA LEU A 79 -4.43 -12.82 -4.42
C LEU A 79 -5.32 -12.71 -3.18
N GLN A 80 -4.78 -13.13 -2.03
CA GLN A 80 -5.32 -12.72 -0.74
C GLN A 80 -4.93 -11.27 -0.46
N LEU A 81 -5.85 -10.50 0.11
CA LEU A 81 -5.68 -9.08 0.41
C LEU A 81 -5.63 -8.87 1.92
N THR A 82 -4.60 -8.20 2.43
CA THR A 82 -4.38 -8.00 3.87
C THR A 82 -3.74 -6.66 4.21
N THR A 83 -3.87 -6.26 5.47
CA THR A 83 -3.10 -5.18 6.12
C THR A 83 -1.96 -5.75 6.98
#